data_AF-A0A844Z535-F1
#
_entry.id   AF-A0A844Z535-F1
#
_cell.length_a   1.000
_cell.length_b   1.000
_cell.length_c   1.000
_cell.angle_alpha   90.00
_cell.angle_beta   90.00
_cell.angle_gamma   90.00
#
_symmetry.space_group_name_H-M   'P 1'
#
loop_
_entity.id
_entity.type
_entity.pdbx_description
1 polymer ?
#
loop_
_entity_poly.entity_id
_entity_poly.type
_entity_poly.pdbx_seq_one_letter_code
_entity_poly.pdbx_strand_id
1 'polypeptide(L)'
;MSRKPANAILALGSALLLSGCVVAAIPVVASGALLGREAIGTDQSEDRDGVVAVEDTAPAGPVSETPVSDTPAQAPPPLAMTDEPIVEVQMAEVPVEELPASQIAIPEEELAVVERPSANFIGPVEVEQGEAPSGVTVSAEETEFAAAAPLETATLPLARAEGPPTIPEPTRPAVTLQPTQPAGPTDFRAYDALYSYVDSQARRDPVQSPRQSAVLAAPGSLSPTRTDCSIRPPAVLIDLDPGDQTFDPSITPQANPALGQILASLRLQAIDIFWISKQPAIAAGAVRKSLVASGLDPRGNDALLLMRRADDRKQARRKELAETHCLLAIGGDTRADFDELYLYLKDKTAAQPLEELIGAGWFLTPLPLNAQTPQTGRQ
;
A
#
# COMPACT_ATOMS: atom_id res chain seq x y z
N MET A 1 84.33 -15.01 -3.64
CA MET A 1 83.87 -13.79 -4.33
C MET A 1 82.34 -13.85 -4.39
N SER A 2 81.58 -13.68 -3.31
CA SER A 2 81.26 -12.48 -2.53
C SER A 2 80.82 -11.28 -3.37
N ARG A 3 79.49 -11.07 -3.43
CA ARG A 3 78.81 -9.77 -3.49
C ARG A 3 77.33 -9.93 -3.08
N LYS A 4 77.03 -9.58 -1.83
CA LYS A 4 75.71 -9.03 -1.41
C LYS A 4 75.64 -7.57 -1.88
N PRO A 5 74.45 -7.04 -2.19
CA PRO A 5 73.81 -6.07 -1.27
C PRO A 5 72.27 -6.14 -1.35
N ALA A 6 71.43 -5.46 -0.59
CA ALA A 6 71.46 -4.80 0.72
C ALA A 6 69.98 -4.45 0.98
N ASN A 7 69.54 -4.64 2.22
CA ASN A 7 68.23 -4.19 2.68
C ASN A 7 68.17 -2.66 2.66
N ALA A 8 67.06 -2.09 2.18
CA ALA A 8 66.69 -0.70 2.45
C ALA A 8 65.26 -0.67 2.99
N ILE A 9 65.17 -0.49 4.31
CA ILE A 9 63.97 -0.12 5.05
C ILE A 9 63.69 1.35 4.74
N LEU A 10 62.49 1.68 4.28
CA LEU A 10 61.95 3.03 4.40
C LEU A 10 60.49 2.95 4.84
N ALA A 11 60.28 3.14 6.14
CA ALA A 11 58.99 3.49 6.71
C ALA A 11 58.86 5.01 6.63
N LEU A 12 57.81 5.51 5.98
CA LEU A 12 57.26 6.83 6.29
C LEU A 12 55.75 6.77 6.11
N GLY A 13 55.06 6.80 7.26
CA GLY A 13 53.61 6.94 7.31
C GLY A 13 53.19 8.37 7.02
N SER A 14 51.96 8.50 6.53
CA SER A 14 51.13 9.71 6.66
C SER A 14 49.69 9.30 6.45
N ALA A 15 49.00 9.06 7.56
CA ALA A 15 47.56 8.94 7.64
C ALA A 15 46.96 10.35 7.56
N LEU A 16 46.09 10.60 6.57
CA LEU A 16 45.21 11.77 6.56
C LEU A 16 43.80 11.29 6.87
N LEU A 17 43.46 11.36 8.15
CA LEU A 17 42.09 11.33 8.66
C LEU A 17 41.49 12.71 8.43
N LEU A 18 40.56 12.83 7.47
CA LEU A 18 39.68 13.98 7.34
C LEU A 18 38.31 13.61 7.92
N SER A 19 38.17 13.75 9.24
CA SER A 19 36.87 13.82 9.90
C SER A 19 36.38 15.27 9.87
N GLY A 20 35.47 15.58 8.94
CA GLY A 20 34.77 16.85 8.91
C GLY A 20 33.47 16.78 9.71
N CYS A 21 33.44 17.36 10.91
CA CYS A 21 32.20 17.67 11.62
C CYS A 21 31.61 18.96 11.05
N VAL A 22 30.49 18.87 10.34
CA VAL A 22 29.67 20.04 10.02
C VAL A 22 28.72 20.27 11.19
N VAL A 23 29.05 21.26 12.02
CA VAL A 23 28.14 21.82 13.03
C VAL A 23 27.15 22.72 12.28
N ALA A 24 25.95 22.22 12.02
CA ALA A 24 24.83 23.04 11.58
C ALA A 24 24.27 23.82 12.78
N ALA A 25 24.43 25.14 12.76
CA ALA A 25 23.79 26.03 13.71
C ALA A 25 22.28 26.05 13.45
N ILE A 26 21.49 25.54 14.39
CA ILE A 26 20.03 25.62 14.39
C ILE A 26 19.64 26.98 15.01
N PRO A 27 18.96 27.89 14.29
CA PRO A 27 18.30 29.02 14.93
C PRO A 27 17.07 28.52 15.69
N VAL A 28 17.15 28.54 17.02
CA VAL A 28 15.99 28.40 17.91
C VAL A 28 15.14 29.66 17.78
N VAL A 29 14.08 29.58 16.98
CA VAL A 29 13.01 30.59 16.98
C VAL A 29 11.99 30.16 18.03
N ALA A 30 12.08 30.78 19.20
CA ALA A 30 11.07 30.73 20.23
C ALA A 30 9.93 31.71 19.87
N SER A 31 8.88 31.20 19.21
CA SER A 31 7.62 31.93 19.05
C SER A 31 6.62 31.40 20.07
N GLY A 32 6.54 32.09 21.20
CA GLY A 32 5.46 31.93 22.16
C GLY A 32 4.20 32.62 21.66
N ALA A 33 3.08 31.90 21.65
CA ALA A 33 1.75 32.47 21.71
C ALA A 33 0.98 31.75 22.83
N LEU A 34 0.87 32.45 23.95
CA LEU A 34 -0.09 32.19 25.02
C LEU A 34 -1.47 32.68 24.54
N LEU A 35 -2.50 31.85 24.67
CA LEU A 35 -3.94 32.17 24.74
C LEU A 35 -4.65 30.81 24.76
N GLY A 36 -5.52 30.43 25.68
CA GLY A 36 -6.15 31.07 26.82
C GLY A 36 -7.26 30.08 27.19
N ARG A 37 -7.16 29.46 28.35
CA ARG A 37 -8.09 28.43 28.83
C ARG A 37 -9.02 29.09 29.84
N GLU A 38 -10.26 29.35 29.46
CA GLU A 38 -11.33 29.67 30.40
C GLU A 38 -12.35 28.53 30.42
N ALA A 39 -12.46 27.95 31.60
CA ALA A 39 -13.57 27.13 32.04
C ALA A 39 -14.12 27.85 33.29
N ILE A 40 -15.44 28.09 33.31
CA ILE A 40 -16.39 28.45 34.39
C ILE A 40 -17.55 29.11 33.60
N GLY A 41 -18.83 28.82 33.78
CA GLY A 41 -19.55 28.04 34.75
C GLY A 41 -21.03 28.00 34.35
N THR A 42 -21.77 27.24 35.13
CA THR A 42 -23.17 26.84 35.01
C THR A 42 -24.17 28.00 35.18
N ASP A 43 -25.32 27.82 34.53
CA ASP A 43 -26.68 28.20 34.98
C ASP A 43 -27.16 29.66 34.80
N GLN A 44 -28.10 29.88 33.86
CA GLN A 44 -29.47 30.31 34.16
C GLN A 44 -30.29 30.63 32.88
N SER A 45 -31.53 30.16 32.94
CA SER A 45 -32.72 30.57 32.19
C SER A 45 -32.91 32.08 32.04
N GLU A 46 -33.45 32.52 30.89
CA GLU A 46 -34.78 33.16 30.81
C GLU A 46 -35.07 33.70 29.40
N ASP A 47 -36.35 33.64 29.07
CA ASP A 47 -37.04 34.27 27.94
C ASP A 47 -36.43 35.58 27.44
N ARG A 48 -36.39 35.74 26.11
CA ARG A 48 -36.79 36.99 25.47
C ARG A 48 -37.01 36.88 23.98
N ASP A 49 -38.28 37.02 23.60
CA ASP A 49 -38.73 37.57 22.33
C ASP A 49 -38.00 38.87 22.01
N GLY A 50 -37.44 38.94 20.80
CA GLY A 50 -36.69 40.09 20.32
C GLY A 50 -36.67 40.14 18.80
N VAL A 51 -37.73 40.73 18.24
CA VAL A 51 -37.83 41.19 16.86
C VAL A 51 -36.62 42.06 16.51
N VAL A 52 -35.85 41.68 15.49
CA VAL A 52 -34.90 42.59 14.82
C VAL A 52 -35.19 42.62 13.33
N ALA A 53 -35.42 43.85 12.87
CA ALA A 53 -35.71 44.24 11.51
C ALA A 53 -34.45 44.27 10.64
N VAL A 54 -34.63 43.78 9.42
CA VAL A 54 -34.16 44.31 8.12
C VAL A 54 -32.68 44.69 7.99
N GLU A 55 -31.95 43.94 7.15
CA GLU A 55 -31.06 44.59 6.18
C GLU A 55 -31.27 43.98 4.78
N ASP A 56 -31.75 44.83 3.90
CA ASP A 56 -32.17 44.61 2.52
C ASP A 56 -30.93 44.68 1.62
N THR A 57 -30.44 43.53 1.13
CA THR A 57 -29.31 43.48 0.19
C THR A 57 -29.84 43.42 -1.23
N ALA A 58 -29.69 44.54 -1.94
CA ALA A 58 -30.05 44.71 -3.35
C ALA A 58 -29.32 43.73 -4.29
N PRO A 59 -29.92 43.36 -5.44
CA PRO A 59 -29.39 42.36 -6.35
C PRO A 59 -28.23 42.89 -7.22
N ALA A 60 -27.21 42.04 -7.39
CA ALA A 60 -26.12 42.23 -8.34
C ALA A 60 -26.66 42.31 -9.78
N GLY A 61 -26.21 43.31 -10.53
CA GLY A 61 -26.56 43.52 -11.94
C GLY A 61 -25.95 42.46 -12.87
N PRO A 62 -26.45 42.37 -14.12
CA PRO A 62 -26.02 41.37 -15.08
C PRO A 62 -24.61 41.66 -15.61
N VAL A 63 -23.75 40.65 -15.55
CA VAL A 63 -22.41 40.67 -16.14
C VAL A 63 -22.56 40.49 -17.65
N SER A 64 -22.09 41.46 -18.43
CA SER A 64 -22.04 41.36 -19.89
C SER A 64 -20.98 40.34 -20.33
N GLU A 65 -21.42 39.30 -21.02
CA GLU A 65 -20.56 38.35 -21.71
C GLU A 65 -19.92 39.03 -22.94
N THR A 66 -18.59 39.12 -22.96
CA THR A 66 -17.83 39.43 -24.16
C THR A 66 -17.73 38.19 -25.05
N PRO A 67 -18.04 38.27 -26.36
CA PRO A 67 -17.92 37.15 -27.27
C PRO A 67 -16.44 36.83 -27.56
N VAL A 68 -16.04 35.59 -27.29
CA VAL A 68 -14.74 35.04 -27.67
C VAL A 68 -14.78 34.78 -29.19
N SER A 69 -13.88 35.41 -29.93
CA SER A 69 -13.70 35.16 -31.36
C SER A 69 -13.03 33.81 -31.59
N ASP A 70 -13.74 32.91 -32.27
CA ASP A 70 -13.20 31.68 -32.84
C ASP A 70 -12.12 32.00 -33.88
N THR A 71 -10.86 31.75 -33.54
CA THR A 71 -9.76 31.70 -34.51
C THR A 71 -9.52 30.24 -34.88
N PRO A 72 -9.62 29.83 -36.16
CA PRO A 72 -9.37 28.46 -36.57
C PRO A 72 -7.90 28.09 -36.33
N ALA A 73 -7.66 27.00 -35.59
CA ALA A 73 -6.34 26.43 -35.39
C ALA A 73 -5.72 26.02 -36.73
N GLN A 74 -4.60 26.65 -37.07
CA GLN A 74 -3.82 26.37 -38.26
C GLN A 74 -3.09 25.02 -38.08
N ALA A 75 -3.28 24.10 -39.03
CA ALA A 75 -2.63 22.79 -39.02
C ALA A 75 -1.10 22.93 -39.09
N PRO A 76 -0.34 22.13 -38.31
CA PRO A 76 1.11 22.18 -38.35
C PRO A 76 1.64 21.72 -39.71
N PRO A 77 2.72 22.33 -40.24
CA PRO A 77 3.33 21.90 -41.48
C PRO A 77 3.95 20.50 -41.35
N PRO A 78 3.99 19.72 -42.45
CA PRO A 78 4.61 18.40 -42.44
C PRO A 78 6.12 18.53 -42.17
N LEU A 79 6.61 17.72 -41.24
CA LEU A 79 8.04 17.59 -40.93
C LEU A 79 8.76 17.09 -42.19
N ALA A 80 9.65 17.92 -42.73
CA ALA A 80 10.57 17.54 -43.78
C ALA A 80 11.56 16.50 -43.23
N MET A 81 11.54 15.30 -43.79
CA MET A 81 12.57 14.30 -43.56
C MET A 81 13.88 14.79 -44.19
N THR A 82 14.85 15.13 -43.35
CA THR A 82 16.23 15.30 -43.79
C THR A 82 16.91 13.94 -43.82
N ASP A 83 17.30 13.51 -45.02
CA ASP A 83 18.23 12.40 -45.26
C ASP A 83 19.59 12.75 -44.62
N GLU A 84 19.86 12.21 -43.43
CA GLU A 84 21.21 12.13 -42.91
C GLU A 84 21.87 10.82 -43.37
N PRO A 85 23.14 10.86 -43.84
CA PRO A 85 23.83 9.66 -44.30
C PRO A 85 24.13 8.74 -43.11
N ILE A 86 23.68 7.49 -43.23
CA ILE A 86 24.01 6.39 -42.34
C ILE A 86 25.53 6.18 -42.38
N VAL A 87 26.21 6.50 -41.28
CA VAL A 87 27.62 6.17 -41.09
C VAL A 87 27.71 4.68 -40.74
N GLU A 88 28.23 3.89 -41.67
CA GLU A 88 28.52 2.48 -41.51
C GLU A 88 29.66 2.30 -40.48
N VAL A 89 29.31 1.92 -39.25
CA VAL A 89 30.27 1.62 -38.20
C VAL A 89 30.87 0.25 -38.48
N GLN A 90 32.08 0.22 -39.02
CA GLN A 90 32.89 -0.99 -39.12
C GLN A 90 33.24 -1.46 -37.70
N MET A 91 32.73 -2.63 -37.34
CA MET A 91 33.12 -3.33 -36.13
C MET A 91 34.54 -3.88 -36.32
N ALA A 92 35.52 -3.24 -35.68
CA ALA A 92 36.85 -3.80 -35.54
C ALA A 92 36.80 -4.97 -34.54
N GLU A 93 37.27 -6.13 -34.98
CA GLU A 93 37.44 -7.32 -34.14
C GLU A 93 38.44 -7.01 -33.02
N VAL A 94 37.96 -7.03 -31.77
CA VAL A 94 38.80 -6.92 -30.58
C VAL A 94 39.39 -8.31 -30.30
N PRO A 95 40.72 -8.47 -30.27
CA PRO A 95 41.33 -9.75 -29.94
C PRO A 95 41.09 -10.05 -28.45
N VAL A 96 40.51 -11.22 -28.18
CA VAL A 96 40.33 -11.75 -26.84
C VAL A 96 41.69 -12.24 -26.34
N GLU A 97 42.32 -11.46 -25.47
CA GLU A 97 43.55 -11.85 -24.78
C GLU A 97 43.19 -12.78 -23.61
N GLU A 98 43.63 -14.03 -23.73
CA GLU A 98 43.35 -15.13 -22.81
C GLU A 98 44.11 -14.92 -21.49
N LEU A 99 43.39 -14.55 -20.42
CA LEU A 99 43.97 -14.36 -19.09
C LEU A 99 44.42 -15.72 -18.51
N PRO A 100 45.68 -15.86 -18.05
CA PRO A 100 46.14 -17.10 -17.46
C PRO A 100 45.51 -17.34 -16.09
N ALA A 101 44.99 -18.56 -15.90
CA ALA A 101 44.56 -19.06 -14.61
C ALA A 101 45.75 -19.13 -13.64
N SER A 102 45.86 -18.16 -12.74
CA SER A 102 46.76 -18.20 -11.59
C SER A 102 46.01 -17.92 -10.29
N GLN A 103 45.77 -19.01 -9.57
CA GLN A 103 45.99 -19.16 -8.13
C GLN A 103 45.58 -17.97 -7.25
N ILE A 104 44.30 -17.92 -6.90
CA ILE A 104 43.86 -17.23 -5.68
C ILE A 104 44.02 -18.24 -4.53
N ALA A 105 45.16 -18.15 -3.83
CA ALA A 105 45.32 -18.76 -2.52
C ALA A 105 44.55 -17.89 -1.51
N ILE A 106 43.48 -18.44 -0.94
CA ILE A 106 42.77 -17.83 0.18
C ILE A 106 43.60 -18.13 1.44
N PRO A 107 44.00 -17.13 2.23
CA PRO A 107 44.63 -17.39 3.52
C PRO A 107 43.59 -17.92 4.51
N GLU A 108 43.84 -19.13 5.02
CA GLU A 108 43.21 -19.66 6.22
C GLU A 108 43.78 -18.91 7.43
N GLU A 109 43.10 -17.86 7.90
CA GLU A 109 43.35 -17.35 9.26
C GLU A 109 42.04 -17.00 9.98
N GLU A 110 41.96 -17.55 11.20
CA GLU A 110 41.15 -17.12 12.34
C GLU A 110 39.67 -17.53 12.39
N LEU A 111 39.46 -18.84 12.61
CA LEU A 111 38.30 -19.36 13.37
C LEU A 111 38.36 -18.84 14.82
N ALA A 112 37.77 -17.66 15.05
CA ALA A 112 37.39 -17.24 16.40
C ALA A 112 36.19 -18.10 16.86
N VAL A 113 36.47 -18.99 17.80
CA VAL A 113 35.49 -19.76 18.57
C VAL A 113 34.59 -18.78 19.33
N VAL A 114 33.36 -18.60 18.86
CA VAL A 114 32.30 -17.98 19.67
C VAL A 114 31.84 -19.02 20.68
N GLU A 115 32.37 -18.92 21.90
CA GLU A 115 31.86 -19.64 23.06
C GLU A 115 30.37 -19.35 23.24
N ARG A 116 29.57 -20.42 23.24
CA ARG A 116 28.17 -20.38 23.62
C ARG A 116 28.09 -20.08 25.13
N PRO A 117 27.34 -19.06 25.58
CA PRO A 117 27.06 -18.93 27.00
C PRO A 117 26.19 -20.12 27.44
N SER A 118 26.78 -20.93 28.31
CA SER A 118 26.14 -22.04 29.00
C SER A 118 24.88 -21.58 29.73
N ALA A 119 23.80 -22.34 29.50
CA ALA A 119 22.67 -22.38 30.40
C ALA A 119 23.14 -22.80 31.80
N ASN A 120 22.88 -21.97 32.81
CA ASN A 120 22.63 -22.34 34.20
C ASN A 120 22.54 -21.08 35.07
N PHE A 121 21.34 -20.70 35.50
CA PHE A 121 21.03 -20.54 36.92
C PHE A 121 19.52 -20.32 37.12
N ILE A 122 18.83 -21.36 37.58
CA ILE A 122 17.56 -21.21 38.28
C ILE A 122 17.92 -20.82 39.72
N GLY A 123 17.71 -19.55 40.06
CA GLY A 123 17.67 -19.11 41.46
C GLY A 123 16.23 -19.14 41.97
N PRO A 124 16.00 -19.45 43.26
CA PRO A 124 14.68 -19.33 43.85
C PRO A 124 14.35 -17.84 43.98
N VAL A 125 13.21 -17.43 43.43
CA VAL A 125 12.66 -16.10 43.67
C VAL A 125 12.08 -16.09 45.08
N GLU A 126 12.75 -15.35 45.96
CA GLU A 126 12.28 -15.01 47.30
C GLU A 126 11.09 -14.06 47.16
N VAL A 127 9.94 -14.48 47.67
CA VAL A 127 8.70 -13.69 47.68
C VAL A 127 8.79 -12.72 48.84
N GLU A 128 9.12 -11.46 48.56
CA GLU A 128 8.94 -10.36 49.51
C GLU A 128 7.43 -10.16 49.75
N GLN A 129 7.00 -10.43 50.97
CA GLN A 129 5.69 -10.06 51.49
C GLN A 129 5.66 -8.54 51.70
N GLY A 130 5.15 -7.83 50.69
CA GLY A 130 4.83 -6.41 50.76
C GLY A 130 3.40 -6.17 51.24
N GLU A 131 3.30 -5.37 52.29
CA GLU A 131 2.15 -4.94 53.08
C GLU A 131 0.92 -4.45 52.29
N ALA A 132 -0.27 -4.80 52.78
CA ALA A 132 -1.56 -4.44 52.21
C ALA A 132 -1.99 -3.00 52.54
N PRO A 133 -2.52 -2.22 51.58
CA PRO A 133 -3.45 -1.15 51.89
C PRO A 133 -4.88 -1.71 51.96
N SER A 134 -5.50 -1.47 53.12
CA SER A 134 -6.91 -1.68 53.40
C SER A 134 -7.80 -0.78 52.55
N GLY A 135 -8.97 -1.32 52.18
CA GLY A 135 -10.23 -0.57 52.17
C GLY A 135 -10.64 0.10 50.87
N VAL A 136 -11.25 -0.68 49.96
CA VAL A 136 -12.36 -0.18 49.12
C VAL A 136 -13.45 -1.25 49.08
N THR A 137 -14.49 -1.01 49.87
CA THR A 137 -15.78 -1.71 49.81
C THR A 137 -16.56 -1.22 48.59
N VAL A 138 -16.83 -2.11 47.64
CA VAL A 138 -17.84 -1.87 46.60
C VAL A 138 -19.05 -2.71 46.95
N SER A 139 -20.15 -2.02 47.30
CA SER A 139 -21.47 -2.59 47.54
C SER A 139 -21.99 -3.24 46.26
N ALA A 140 -22.38 -4.51 46.36
CA ALA A 140 -23.22 -5.17 45.37
C ALA A 140 -24.67 -4.74 45.61
N GLU A 141 -25.23 -4.00 44.65
CA GLU A 141 -26.68 -3.82 44.57
C GLU A 141 -27.29 -5.06 43.91
N GLU A 142 -27.91 -5.88 44.74
CA GLU A 142 -28.76 -7.00 44.40
C GLU A 142 -30.12 -6.44 43.97
N THR A 143 -30.40 -6.41 42.67
CA THR A 143 -31.74 -6.05 42.17
C THR A 143 -32.61 -7.30 42.09
N GLU A 144 -33.47 -7.41 43.10
CA GLU A 144 -34.60 -8.31 43.24
C GLU A 144 -35.61 -8.11 42.10
N PHE A 145 -35.79 -9.13 41.23
CA PHE A 145 -36.89 -9.13 40.25
C PHE A 145 -38.03 -10.01 40.76
N ALA A 146 -39.11 -9.34 41.14
CA ALA A 146 -40.33 -9.89 41.71
C ALA A 146 -41.19 -10.65 40.68
N ALA A 147 -42.01 -11.53 41.25
CA ALA A 147 -42.82 -12.55 40.60
C ALA A 147 -44.10 -12.04 39.90
N ALA A 148 -44.41 -12.74 38.78
CA ALA A 148 -45.71 -13.19 38.24
C ALA A 148 -47.03 -12.42 38.50
N ALA A 149 -47.72 -12.06 37.39
CA ALA A 149 -49.19 -12.17 37.20
C ALA A 149 -49.54 -12.04 35.68
N PRO A 150 -50.79 -12.30 35.21
CA PRO A 150 -51.11 -13.36 34.26
C PRO A 150 -51.33 -12.91 32.80
N LEU A 151 -51.25 -13.89 31.89
CA LEU A 151 -51.54 -13.78 30.46
C LEU A 151 -53.05 -13.65 30.22
N GLU A 152 -53.46 -12.53 29.63
CA GLU A 152 -54.77 -12.35 29.01
C GLU A 152 -54.80 -13.02 27.63
N THR A 153 -55.65 -14.03 27.50
CA THR A 153 -55.99 -14.70 26.25
C THR A 153 -56.90 -13.82 25.40
N ALA A 154 -56.35 -13.22 24.34
CA ALA A 154 -57.13 -12.61 23.26
C ALA A 154 -57.51 -13.68 22.22
N THR A 155 -58.80 -14.02 22.20
CA THR A 155 -59.44 -14.90 21.23
C THR A 155 -59.59 -14.17 19.89
N LEU A 156 -58.84 -14.57 18.85
CA LEU A 156 -59.06 -14.10 17.48
C LEU A 156 -60.07 -15.00 16.75
N PRO A 157 -60.97 -14.44 15.92
CA PRO A 157 -62.00 -15.19 15.23
C PRO A 157 -61.43 -16.01 14.07
N LEU A 158 -61.90 -17.27 13.99
CA LEU A 158 -61.61 -18.25 12.96
C LEU A 158 -62.22 -17.80 11.62
N ALA A 159 -61.39 -17.19 10.76
CA ALA A 159 -61.76 -16.89 9.38
C ALA A 159 -61.72 -18.17 8.54
N ARG A 160 -62.82 -18.37 7.81
CA ARG A 160 -63.18 -19.50 6.95
C ARG A 160 -62.20 -19.64 5.79
N ALA A 161 -61.60 -20.82 5.62
CA ALA A 161 -60.74 -21.16 4.49
C ALA A 161 -61.55 -21.25 3.19
N GLU A 162 -61.30 -20.34 2.26
CA GLU A 162 -61.58 -20.51 0.83
C GLU A 162 -60.40 -21.27 0.17
N GLY A 163 -60.72 -22.03 -0.89
CA GLY A 163 -59.97 -23.17 -1.41
C GLY A 163 -58.50 -22.97 -1.84
N PRO A 164 -57.81 -24.08 -2.15
CA PRO A 164 -56.38 -24.08 -2.47
C PRO A 164 -56.11 -23.32 -3.78
N PRO A 165 -55.26 -22.29 -3.79
CA PRO A 165 -54.71 -21.78 -5.03
C PRO A 165 -53.73 -22.82 -5.61
N THR A 166 -53.94 -23.19 -6.85
CA THR A 166 -52.99 -23.93 -7.70
C THR A 166 -51.63 -23.25 -7.64
N ILE A 167 -50.62 -23.95 -7.08
CA ILE A 167 -49.23 -23.52 -7.08
C ILE A 167 -48.73 -23.58 -8.52
N PRO A 168 -48.41 -22.46 -9.20
CA PRO A 168 -47.67 -22.53 -10.44
C PRO A 168 -46.25 -22.99 -10.15
N GLU A 169 -45.82 -23.98 -10.91
CA GLU A 169 -44.47 -24.54 -10.95
C GLU A 169 -43.41 -23.43 -10.97
N PRO A 170 -42.38 -23.47 -10.09
CA PRO A 170 -41.35 -22.45 -10.08
C PRO A 170 -40.55 -22.55 -11.38
N THR A 171 -40.89 -21.65 -12.31
CA THR A 171 -40.12 -21.39 -13.51
C THR A 171 -38.73 -20.97 -13.04
N ARG A 172 -37.73 -21.84 -13.25
CA ARG A 172 -36.32 -21.53 -12.97
C ARG A 172 -36.02 -20.19 -13.65
N PRO A 173 -35.58 -19.15 -12.92
CA PRO A 173 -35.09 -17.96 -13.58
C PRO A 173 -33.93 -18.40 -14.47
N ALA A 174 -34.05 -18.11 -15.77
CA ALA A 174 -32.94 -18.22 -16.68
C ALA A 174 -31.78 -17.45 -16.05
N VAL A 175 -30.68 -18.15 -15.80
CA VAL A 175 -29.41 -17.53 -15.43
C VAL A 175 -29.00 -16.71 -16.65
N THR A 176 -29.39 -15.44 -16.64
CA THR A 176 -28.80 -14.44 -17.53
C THR A 176 -27.35 -14.38 -17.13
N LEU A 177 -26.49 -15.03 -17.93
CA LEU A 177 -25.06 -14.87 -17.86
C LEU A 177 -24.80 -13.37 -17.85
N GLN A 178 -24.34 -12.87 -16.70
CA GLN A 178 -23.90 -11.49 -16.60
C GLN A 178 -22.87 -11.26 -17.70
N PRO A 179 -22.97 -10.18 -18.48
CA PRO A 179 -21.94 -9.85 -19.45
C PRO A 179 -20.63 -9.73 -18.69
N THR A 180 -19.73 -10.67 -18.95
CA THR A 180 -18.35 -10.68 -18.48
C THR A 180 -17.81 -9.28 -18.74
N GLN A 181 -17.46 -8.56 -17.68
CA GLN A 181 -16.76 -7.29 -17.83
C GLN A 181 -15.59 -7.53 -18.79
N PRO A 182 -15.40 -6.70 -19.84
CA PRO A 182 -14.28 -6.89 -20.74
C PRO A 182 -13.02 -6.89 -19.91
N ALA A 183 -12.29 -8.02 -19.96
CA ALA A 183 -11.01 -8.16 -19.32
C ALA A 183 -10.13 -6.96 -19.74
N GLY A 184 -9.60 -6.23 -18.77
CA GLY A 184 -8.53 -5.29 -19.02
C GLY A 184 -7.35 -5.99 -19.72
N PRO A 185 -6.44 -5.26 -20.37
CA PRO A 185 -5.39 -5.83 -21.20
C PRO A 185 -4.65 -6.95 -20.47
N THR A 186 -4.85 -8.21 -20.91
CA THR A 186 -4.31 -9.37 -20.23
C THR A 186 -2.81 -9.56 -20.50
N ASP A 187 -2.16 -10.02 -19.42
CA ASP A 187 -0.88 -10.73 -19.26
C ASP A 187 0.46 -10.00 -19.09
N PHE A 188 0.86 -9.07 -19.95
CA PHE A 188 2.23 -8.49 -19.85
C PHE A 188 2.25 -6.97 -19.78
N ARG A 189 1.44 -6.31 -20.61
CA ARG A 189 1.43 -4.84 -20.72
C ARG A 189 0.97 -4.14 -19.45
N ALA A 190 0.18 -4.80 -18.61
CA ALA A 190 -0.32 -4.22 -17.37
C ALA A 190 0.82 -3.87 -16.41
N TYR A 191 1.80 -4.77 -16.25
CA TYR A 191 2.97 -4.50 -15.41
C TYR A 191 3.92 -3.49 -16.06
N ASP A 192 4.06 -3.49 -17.39
CA ASP A 192 4.84 -2.47 -18.09
C ASP A 192 4.25 -1.06 -17.88
N ALA A 193 2.92 -0.93 -17.92
CA ALA A 193 2.22 0.32 -17.65
C ALA A 193 2.40 0.77 -16.20
N LEU A 194 2.30 -0.16 -15.24
CA LEU A 194 2.59 0.09 -13.83
C LEU A 194 4.04 0.59 -13.68
N TYR A 195 5.01 -0.11 -14.24
CA TYR A 195 6.42 0.25 -14.16
C TYR A 195 6.68 1.64 -14.75
N SER A 196 6.18 1.90 -15.96
CA SER A 196 6.37 3.18 -16.64
C SER A 196 5.80 4.34 -15.85
N TYR A 197 4.60 4.17 -15.27
CA TYR A 197 4.01 5.17 -14.39
C TYR A 197 4.85 5.40 -13.14
N VAL A 198 5.27 4.32 -12.46
CA VAL A 198 6.06 4.39 -11.24
C VAL A 198 7.41 5.06 -11.47
N ASP A 199 8.14 4.69 -12.53
CA ASP A 199 9.40 5.34 -12.93
C ASP A 199 9.19 6.84 -13.18
N SER A 200 8.11 7.22 -13.89
CA SER A 200 7.79 8.63 -14.15
C SER A 200 7.50 9.42 -12.87
N GLN A 201 6.82 8.83 -11.89
CA GLN A 201 6.50 9.48 -10.62
C GLN A 201 7.71 9.53 -9.69
N ALA A 202 8.52 8.48 -9.64
CA ALA A 202 9.70 8.39 -8.80
C ALA A 202 10.74 9.47 -9.16
N ARG A 203 10.87 9.80 -10.45
CA ARG A 203 11.77 10.85 -10.96
C ARG A 203 11.32 12.28 -10.65
N ARG A 204 10.08 12.48 -10.18
CA ARG A 204 9.60 13.82 -9.82
C ARG A 204 10.28 14.31 -8.54
N ASP A 205 10.63 15.59 -8.53
CA ASP A 205 11.09 16.30 -7.34
C ASP A 205 9.91 16.45 -6.35
N PRO A 206 9.99 15.91 -5.13
CA PRO A 206 8.86 15.88 -4.21
C PRO A 206 8.44 17.26 -3.68
N VAL A 207 9.27 18.29 -3.84
CA VAL A 207 8.98 19.66 -3.40
C VAL A 207 8.45 20.51 -4.57
N GLN A 208 9.08 20.40 -5.74
CA GLN A 208 8.75 21.26 -6.89
C GLN A 208 7.62 20.68 -7.75
N SER A 209 7.55 19.34 -7.86
CA SER A 209 6.57 18.63 -8.65
C SER A 209 6.05 17.44 -7.83
N PRO A 210 5.14 17.66 -6.88
CA PRO A 210 4.67 16.61 -5.99
C PRO A 210 4.28 15.33 -6.73
N ARG A 211 4.69 14.20 -6.15
CA ARG A 211 4.32 12.87 -6.64
C ARG A 211 2.83 12.65 -6.41
N GLN A 212 2.21 11.90 -7.30
CA GLN A 212 0.81 11.53 -7.17
C GLN A 212 0.69 10.23 -6.37
N SER A 213 0.01 10.29 -5.24
CA SER A 213 -0.34 9.09 -4.45
C SER A 213 -1.38 8.24 -5.19
N ALA A 214 -1.37 6.94 -4.96
CA ALA A 214 -2.41 5.99 -5.36
C ALA A 214 -3.50 5.85 -4.28
N VAL A 215 -3.34 6.46 -3.09
CA VAL A 215 -4.32 6.37 -2.00
C VAL A 215 -5.23 7.59 -2.01
N LEU A 216 -6.54 7.36 -1.99
CA LEU A 216 -7.55 8.42 -1.89
C LEU A 216 -7.43 9.19 -0.57
N ALA A 217 -7.66 10.49 -0.61
CA ALA A 217 -7.76 11.35 0.57
C ALA A 217 -8.96 10.97 1.44
N ALA A 218 -10.06 10.56 0.80
CA ALA A 218 -11.26 10.05 1.46
C ALA A 218 -11.61 8.64 0.93
N PRO A 219 -10.95 7.59 1.46
CA PRO A 219 -11.34 6.18 1.27
C PRO A 219 -12.84 5.95 1.37
N GLY A 220 -13.40 5.10 0.52
CA GLY A 220 -14.84 4.79 0.55
C GLY A 220 -15.74 5.87 -0.06
N SER A 221 -15.17 6.95 -0.59
CA SER A 221 -15.92 8.00 -1.30
C SER A 221 -15.75 7.88 -2.82
N LEU A 222 -16.65 8.51 -3.57
CA LEU A 222 -16.56 8.63 -5.03
C LEU A 222 -15.66 9.79 -5.49
N SER A 223 -14.90 10.40 -4.58
CA SER A 223 -13.98 11.49 -4.91
C SER A 223 -12.62 10.92 -5.36
N PRO A 224 -12.10 11.30 -6.53
CA PRO A 224 -10.79 10.86 -7.00
C PRO A 224 -9.63 11.60 -6.32
N THR A 225 -9.91 12.47 -5.35
CA THR A 225 -8.89 13.25 -4.64
C THR A 225 -7.94 12.31 -3.90
N ARG A 226 -6.64 12.47 -4.13
CA ARG A 226 -5.57 11.65 -3.54
C ARG A 226 -4.95 12.31 -2.32
N THR A 227 -4.37 11.47 -1.48
CA THR A 227 -3.51 11.90 -0.36
C THR A 227 -2.25 12.59 -0.87
N ASP A 228 -1.71 13.50 -0.06
CA ASP A 228 -0.44 14.16 -0.33
C ASP A 228 0.74 13.24 0.04
N CYS A 229 1.62 13.03 -0.93
CA CYS A 229 2.82 12.21 -0.78
C CYS A 229 3.89 12.86 0.12
N SER A 230 3.93 14.20 0.13
CA SER A 230 4.98 14.99 0.75
C SER A 230 6.36 14.51 0.28
N ILE A 231 7.37 14.55 1.15
CA ILE A 231 8.73 14.06 0.85
C ILE A 231 8.93 12.58 1.21
N ARG A 232 7.85 11.79 1.36
CA ARG A 232 7.94 10.39 1.82
C ARG A 232 8.64 9.49 0.78
N PRO A 233 9.31 8.41 1.22
CA PRO A 233 9.91 7.42 0.33
C PRO A 233 8.87 6.83 -0.64
N PRO A 234 9.23 6.59 -1.92
CA PRO A 234 8.31 6.03 -2.90
C PRO A 234 8.08 4.53 -2.67
N ALA A 235 6.84 4.08 -2.84
CA ALA A 235 6.49 2.68 -2.70
C ALA A 235 5.51 2.20 -3.78
N VAL A 236 5.49 0.89 -3.99
CA VAL A 236 4.49 0.16 -4.78
C VAL A 236 3.83 -0.90 -3.90
N LEU A 237 2.53 -1.10 -4.09
CA LEU A 237 1.74 -2.12 -3.42
C LEU A 237 1.21 -3.11 -4.44
N ILE A 238 1.44 -4.40 -4.22
CA ILE A 238 0.96 -5.48 -5.09
C ILE A 238 0.02 -6.39 -4.29
N ASP A 239 -1.17 -6.61 -4.82
CA ASP A 239 -2.17 -7.51 -4.26
C ASP A 239 -1.88 -8.97 -4.59
N LEU A 240 -2.00 -9.85 -3.59
CA LEU A 240 -1.77 -11.29 -3.74
C LEU A 240 -3.06 -12.11 -3.84
N ASP A 241 -4.20 -11.54 -3.44
CA ASP A 241 -5.43 -12.30 -3.30
C ASP A 241 -6.14 -12.44 -4.65
N PRO A 242 -6.54 -13.64 -5.06
CA PRO A 242 -7.23 -13.83 -6.32
C PRO A 242 -8.70 -13.44 -6.23
N GLY A 243 -9.08 -12.33 -6.85
CA GLY A 243 -10.42 -11.78 -6.77
C GLY A 243 -10.88 -11.60 -5.32
N ASP A 244 -12.06 -12.14 -5.00
CA ASP A 244 -12.61 -12.06 -3.65
C ASP A 244 -12.04 -13.10 -2.67
N GLN A 245 -11.19 -14.02 -3.14
CA GLN A 245 -10.61 -15.08 -2.33
C GLN A 245 -9.45 -14.55 -1.48
N THR A 246 -8.82 -15.44 -0.71
CA THR A 246 -7.59 -15.16 0.04
C THR A 246 -6.47 -15.96 -0.60
N PHE A 247 -5.32 -15.34 -0.82
CA PHE A 247 -4.11 -15.98 -1.30
C PHE A 247 -3.78 -17.22 -0.48
N ASP A 248 -3.49 -18.37 -1.10
CA ASP A 248 -3.06 -19.57 -0.39
C ASP A 248 -1.53 -19.76 -0.52
N PRO A 249 -0.74 -19.50 0.54
CA PRO A 249 0.71 -19.64 0.49
C PRO A 249 1.20 -21.08 0.43
N SER A 250 0.32 -22.08 0.60
CA SER A 250 0.67 -23.49 0.54
C SER A 250 0.78 -24.02 -0.90
N ILE A 251 0.13 -23.36 -1.85
CA ILE A 251 0.21 -23.70 -3.27
C ILE A 251 1.57 -23.21 -3.78
N THR A 252 2.34 -24.09 -4.43
CA THR A 252 3.58 -23.69 -5.10
C THR A 252 3.20 -22.91 -6.36
N PRO A 253 3.36 -21.58 -6.38
CA PRO A 253 2.85 -20.80 -7.49
C PRO A 253 3.92 -20.67 -8.57
N GLN A 254 3.48 -20.49 -9.81
CA GLN A 254 4.33 -19.99 -10.87
C GLN A 254 4.24 -18.46 -10.85
N ALA A 255 5.38 -17.79 -10.66
CA ALA A 255 5.46 -16.34 -10.79
C ALA A 255 5.14 -15.90 -12.22
N ASN A 256 4.51 -14.74 -12.35
CA ASN A 256 4.55 -14.02 -13.62
C ASN A 256 6.00 -13.55 -13.89
N PRO A 257 6.67 -14.03 -14.96
CA PRO A 257 8.08 -13.75 -15.17
C PRO A 257 8.37 -12.27 -15.48
N ALA A 258 7.43 -11.55 -16.09
CA ALA A 258 7.61 -10.12 -16.35
C ALA A 258 7.58 -9.29 -15.07
N LEU A 259 6.74 -9.69 -14.10
CA LEU A 259 6.68 -9.02 -12.81
C LEU A 259 8.02 -9.12 -12.07
N GLY A 260 8.65 -10.29 -12.04
CA GLY A 260 9.94 -10.48 -11.35
C GLY A 260 11.04 -9.51 -11.83
N GLN A 261 11.15 -9.31 -13.14
CA GLN A 261 12.13 -8.37 -13.73
C GLN A 261 11.82 -6.91 -13.41
N ILE A 262 10.54 -6.55 -13.46
CA ILE A 262 10.07 -5.19 -13.10
C ILE A 262 10.37 -4.90 -11.62
N LEU A 263 10.03 -5.82 -10.72
CA LEU A 263 10.30 -5.66 -9.28
C LEU A 263 11.79 -5.56 -8.98
N ALA A 264 12.64 -6.31 -9.68
CA ALA A 264 14.09 -6.16 -9.55
C ALA A 264 14.56 -4.75 -9.93
N SER A 265 14.01 -4.20 -11.03
CA SER A 265 14.32 -2.85 -11.49
C SER A 265 13.85 -1.76 -10.53
N LEU A 266 12.67 -1.92 -9.92
CA LEU A 266 12.15 -0.99 -8.91
C LEU A 266 13.01 -0.97 -7.64
N ARG A 267 13.48 -2.13 -7.16
CA ARG A 267 14.37 -2.21 -5.98
C ARG A 267 15.71 -1.50 -6.23
N LEU A 268 16.26 -1.58 -7.44
CA LEU A 268 17.50 -0.87 -7.80
C LEU A 268 17.33 0.66 -7.75
N GLN A 269 16.11 1.15 -7.90
CA GLN A 269 15.75 2.57 -7.81
C GLN A 269 15.36 3.00 -6.39
N ALA A 270 15.57 2.13 -5.38
CA ALA A 270 15.16 2.36 -4.00
C ALA A 270 13.65 2.66 -3.85
N ILE A 271 12.82 2.00 -4.67
CA ILE A 271 11.37 2.01 -4.53
C ILE A 271 10.98 0.79 -3.70
N ASP A 272 10.33 1.03 -2.56
CA ASP A 272 9.93 -0.03 -1.64
C ASP A 272 8.75 -0.82 -2.20
N ILE A 273 8.81 -2.14 -2.05
CA ILE A 273 7.76 -3.05 -2.50
C ILE A 273 7.02 -3.59 -1.28
N PHE A 274 5.71 -3.44 -1.32
CA PHE A 274 4.79 -3.97 -0.34
C PHE A 274 3.86 -4.99 -0.99
N TRP A 275 3.62 -6.09 -0.28
CA TRP A 275 2.66 -7.11 -0.68
C TRP A 275 1.47 -7.10 0.28
N ILE A 276 0.25 -7.10 -0.23
CA ILE A 276 -0.97 -7.09 0.59
C ILE A 276 -1.82 -8.33 0.36
N SER A 277 -2.40 -8.85 1.45
CA SER A 277 -3.31 -9.99 1.42
C SER A 277 -4.23 -9.98 2.64
N LYS A 278 -5.42 -10.58 2.50
CA LYS A 278 -6.35 -10.93 3.59
C LYS A 278 -5.76 -11.96 4.56
N GLN A 279 -4.61 -12.56 4.26
CA GLN A 279 -3.90 -13.46 5.17
C GLN A 279 -3.64 -12.82 6.55
N PRO A 280 -3.83 -13.56 7.66
CA PRO A 280 -3.46 -13.07 8.98
C PRO A 280 -1.94 -12.96 9.14
N ALA A 281 -1.50 -12.09 10.05
CA ALA A 281 -0.08 -11.84 10.31
C ALA A 281 0.71 -13.10 10.70
N ILE A 282 0.06 -14.11 11.30
CA ILE A 282 0.69 -15.40 11.64
C ILE A 282 1.15 -16.18 10.39
N ALA A 283 0.55 -15.89 9.22
CA ALA A 283 0.92 -16.51 7.95
C ALA A 283 2.13 -15.83 7.27
N ALA A 284 2.71 -14.78 7.85
CA ALA A 284 3.81 -14.02 7.25
C ALA A 284 5.00 -14.90 6.79
N GLY A 285 5.38 -15.90 7.60
CA GLY A 285 6.45 -16.82 7.23
C GLY A 285 6.11 -17.66 6.00
N ALA A 286 4.87 -18.13 5.87
CA ALA A 286 4.42 -18.91 4.73
C ALA A 286 4.33 -18.05 3.45
N VAL A 287 3.77 -16.84 3.57
CA VAL A 287 3.69 -15.88 2.45
C VAL A 287 5.09 -15.53 1.94
N ARG A 288 6.02 -15.17 2.84
CA ARG A 288 7.40 -14.85 2.45
C ARG A 288 8.10 -16.03 1.79
N LYS A 289 7.92 -17.25 2.31
CA LYS A 289 8.47 -18.46 1.69
C LYS A 289 7.94 -18.65 0.26
N SER A 290 6.66 -18.39 0.02
CA SER A 290 6.06 -18.47 -1.33
C SER A 290 6.61 -17.41 -2.29
N LEU A 291 6.78 -16.16 -1.81
CA LEU A 291 7.38 -15.08 -2.60
C LEU A 291 8.85 -15.32 -2.94
N VAL A 292 9.63 -15.88 -2.01
CA VAL A 292 11.03 -16.28 -2.27
C VAL A 292 11.09 -17.44 -3.25
N ALA A 293 10.29 -18.49 -3.03
CA ALA A 293 10.28 -19.68 -3.88
C ALA A 293 9.85 -19.39 -5.33
N SER A 294 8.95 -18.43 -5.50
CA SER A 294 8.51 -17.97 -6.83
C SER A 294 9.50 -17.00 -7.50
N GLY A 295 10.47 -16.45 -6.75
CA GLY A 295 11.44 -15.48 -7.24
C GLY A 295 10.91 -14.04 -7.35
N LEU A 296 9.70 -13.77 -6.85
CA LEU A 296 9.16 -12.39 -6.82
C LEU A 296 9.82 -11.53 -5.75
N ASP A 297 10.22 -12.12 -4.62
CA ASP A 297 11.06 -11.50 -3.59
C ASP A 297 12.24 -12.42 -3.26
N PRO A 298 13.29 -12.47 -4.11
CA PRO A 298 14.40 -13.41 -3.94
C PRO A 298 15.18 -13.24 -2.64
N ARG A 299 15.13 -12.04 -2.04
CA ARG A 299 15.85 -11.73 -0.79
C ARG A 299 14.97 -11.84 0.45
N GLY A 300 13.65 -11.98 0.29
CA GLY A 300 12.69 -12.02 1.40
C GLY A 300 12.58 -10.70 2.16
N ASN A 301 13.00 -9.59 1.55
CA ASN A 301 13.14 -8.29 2.21
C ASN A 301 11.96 -7.35 1.95
N ASP A 302 11.07 -7.70 1.03
CA ASP A 302 9.88 -6.89 0.81
C ASP A 302 8.96 -6.94 2.04
N ALA A 303 8.22 -5.86 2.23
CA ALA A 303 7.34 -5.71 3.36
C ALA A 303 5.96 -6.35 3.09
N LEU A 304 5.33 -6.88 4.14
CA LEU A 304 4.03 -7.52 4.06
C LEU A 304 2.96 -6.72 4.81
N LEU A 305 1.89 -6.36 4.13
CA LEU A 305 0.66 -5.80 4.67
C LEU A 305 -0.36 -6.92 4.89
N LEU A 306 -0.16 -7.68 5.96
CA LEU A 306 -1.11 -8.71 6.39
C LEU A 306 -2.10 -8.16 7.44
N MET A 307 -3.20 -8.88 7.65
CA MET A 307 -4.23 -8.53 8.63
C MET A 307 -3.74 -8.90 10.03
N ARG A 308 -3.62 -7.92 10.93
CA ARG A 308 -3.13 -8.14 12.32
C ARG A 308 -4.25 -8.66 13.21
N ARG A 309 -5.48 -8.24 12.93
CA ARG A 309 -6.71 -8.63 13.65
C ARG A 309 -7.73 -9.18 12.67
N ALA A 310 -8.72 -9.91 13.19
CA ALA A 310 -9.77 -10.53 12.38
C ALA A 310 -10.67 -9.49 11.67
N ASP A 311 -10.81 -8.31 12.25
CA ASP A 311 -11.58 -7.19 11.73
C ASP A 311 -10.74 -6.21 10.89
N ASP A 312 -9.43 -6.41 10.77
CA ASP A 312 -8.59 -5.60 9.89
C ASP A 312 -9.09 -5.71 8.44
N ARG A 313 -8.88 -4.63 7.69
CA ARG A 313 -9.25 -4.50 6.28
C ARG A 313 -8.06 -4.01 5.48
N LYS A 314 -7.96 -4.43 4.21
CA LYS A 314 -6.91 -3.94 3.29
C LYS A 314 -6.92 -2.41 3.19
N GLN A 315 -8.10 -1.78 3.16
CA GLN A 315 -8.23 -0.32 3.10
C GLN A 315 -7.48 0.37 4.26
N ALA A 316 -7.62 -0.14 5.49
CA ALA A 316 -6.94 0.41 6.65
C ALA A 316 -5.41 0.23 6.56
N ARG A 317 -4.94 -0.92 6.05
CA ARG A 317 -3.50 -1.18 5.85
C ARG A 317 -2.89 -0.28 4.79
N ARG A 318 -3.61 0.00 3.70
CA ARG A 318 -3.20 0.98 2.67
C ARG A 318 -3.08 2.39 3.22
N LYS A 319 -4.05 2.81 4.04
CA LYS A 319 -4.02 4.11 4.72
C LYS A 319 -2.82 4.25 5.64
N GLU A 320 -2.56 3.25 6.49
CA GLU A 320 -1.40 3.22 7.40
C GLU A 320 -0.06 3.27 6.63
N LEU A 321 0.03 2.57 5.49
CA LEU A 321 1.21 2.66 4.63
C LEU A 321 1.42 4.08 4.07
N ALA A 322 0.35 4.74 3.64
CA ALA A 322 0.42 6.11 3.10
C ALA A 322 0.87 7.16 4.13
N GLU A 323 0.83 6.84 5.43
CA GLU A 323 1.36 7.71 6.48
C GLU A 323 2.89 7.72 6.52
N THR A 324 3.54 6.69 5.99
CA THR A 324 5.01 6.55 6.03
C THR A 324 5.66 6.58 4.65
N HIS A 325 4.93 6.16 3.61
CA HIS A 325 5.42 6.08 2.24
C HIS A 325 4.50 6.84 1.30
N CYS A 326 5.06 7.37 0.22
CA CYS A 326 4.31 7.84 -0.93
C CYS A 326 3.99 6.63 -1.80
N LEU A 327 2.80 6.06 -1.63
CA LEU A 327 2.37 4.92 -2.42
C LEU A 327 2.07 5.37 -3.85
N LEU A 328 2.98 5.10 -4.79
CA LEU A 328 2.90 5.58 -6.17
C LEU A 328 1.90 4.78 -6.99
N ALA A 329 1.87 3.47 -6.81
CA ALA A 329 0.95 2.60 -7.54
C ALA A 329 0.48 1.41 -6.71
N ILE A 330 -0.75 0.98 -7.01
CA ILE A 330 -1.34 -0.26 -6.53
C ILE A 330 -1.61 -1.15 -7.74
N GLY A 331 -1.06 -2.37 -7.73
CA GLY A 331 -1.39 -3.43 -8.69
C GLY A 331 -2.32 -4.45 -8.04
N GLY A 332 -3.45 -4.74 -8.68
CA GLY A 332 -4.42 -5.74 -8.23
C GLY A 332 -5.25 -6.25 -9.41
N ASP A 333 -5.89 -7.41 -9.29
CA ASP A 333 -6.68 -8.00 -10.37
C ASP A 333 -8.13 -7.49 -10.36
N THR A 334 -8.57 -6.85 -9.28
CA THR A 334 -9.90 -6.26 -9.16
C THR A 334 -9.86 -4.79 -8.75
N ARG A 335 -10.98 -4.08 -8.98
CA ARG A 335 -11.14 -2.69 -8.53
C ARG A 335 -11.22 -2.57 -7.00
N ALA A 336 -11.65 -3.62 -6.31
CA ALA A 336 -11.73 -3.65 -4.86
C ALA A 336 -10.34 -3.66 -4.18
N ASP A 337 -9.29 -4.01 -4.93
CA ASP A 337 -7.91 -3.94 -4.44
C ASP A 337 -7.40 -2.50 -4.33
N PHE A 338 -8.05 -1.55 -5.00
CA PHE A 338 -7.72 -0.13 -4.90
C PHE A 338 -8.52 0.56 -3.80
N ASP A 339 -9.85 0.36 -3.81
CA ASP A 339 -10.76 0.89 -2.79
C ASP A 339 -11.91 -0.09 -2.48
N GLU A 340 -12.16 -0.33 -1.19
CA GLU A 340 -13.19 -1.26 -0.72
C GLU A 340 -14.61 -0.86 -1.15
N LEU A 341 -14.85 0.42 -1.47
CA LEU A 341 -16.15 0.91 -1.96
C LEU A 341 -16.70 0.06 -3.12
N TYR A 342 -15.84 -0.42 -4.01
CA TYR A 342 -16.24 -1.22 -5.17
C TYR A 342 -16.99 -2.51 -4.79
N LEU A 343 -16.81 -3.03 -3.57
CA LEU A 343 -17.56 -4.18 -3.05
C LEU A 343 -19.00 -3.83 -2.67
N TYR A 344 -19.29 -2.56 -2.42
CA TYR A 344 -20.57 -2.08 -1.88
C TYR A 344 -21.43 -1.30 -2.89
N LEU A 345 -20.90 -1.02 -4.07
CA LEU A 345 -21.63 -0.33 -5.13
C LEU A 345 -22.72 -1.21 -5.71
N LYS A 346 -23.98 -0.77 -5.56
CA LYS A 346 -25.12 -1.36 -6.27
C LYS A 346 -25.06 -1.06 -7.76
N ASP A 347 -24.67 0.16 -8.10
CA ASP A 347 -24.43 0.61 -9.46
C ASP A 347 -22.94 0.90 -9.65
N LYS A 348 -22.28 0.07 -10.45
CA LYS A 348 -20.84 0.20 -10.73
C LYS A 348 -20.51 1.47 -11.51
N THR A 349 -21.46 2.04 -12.26
CA THR A 349 -21.24 3.28 -13.02
C THR A 349 -21.12 4.50 -12.12
N ALA A 350 -21.59 4.42 -10.86
CA ALA A 350 -21.40 5.49 -9.87
C ALA A 350 -19.91 5.75 -9.59
N ALA A 351 -19.04 4.75 -9.76
CA ALA A 351 -17.59 4.89 -9.60
C ALA A 351 -16.88 5.52 -10.81
N GLN A 352 -17.61 6.01 -11.82
CA GLN A 352 -17.00 6.64 -12.99
C GLN A 352 -15.93 7.71 -12.65
N PRO A 353 -16.08 8.56 -11.62
CA PRO A 353 -15.02 9.50 -11.25
C PRO A 353 -13.72 8.83 -10.81
N LEU A 354 -13.78 7.62 -10.23
CA LEU A 354 -12.60 6.87 -9.79
C LEU A 354 -11.91 6.11 -10.93
N GLU A 355 -12.61 5.88 -12.04
CA GLU A 355 -12.05 5.16 -13.20
C GLU A 355 -10.91 5.95 -13.87
N GLU A 356 -10.83 7.27 -13.67
CA GLU A 356 -9.70 8.08 -14.15
C GLU A 356 -8.36 7.72 -13.47
N LEU A 357 -8.41 7.02 -12.33
CA LEU A 357 -7.23 6.58 -11.60
C LEU A 357 -6.65 5.28 -12.17
N ILE A 358 -7.43 4.55 -12.96
CA ILE A 358 -6.98 3.35 -13.66
C ILE A 358 -5.95 3.73 -14.74
N GLY A 359 -4.77 3.12 -14.67
CA GLY A 359 -3.60 3.49 -15.48
C GLY A 359 -2.83 4.69 -14.96
N ALA A 360 -3.31 5.35 -13.90
CA ALA A 360 -2.73 6.56 -13.33
C ALA A 360 -2.45 6.40 -11.83
N GLY A 361 -2.01 5.23 -11.37
CA GLY A 361 -1.77 4.91 -9.96
C GLY A 361 -2.53 3.67 -9.51
N TRP A 362 -3.64 3.34 -10.17
CA TRP A 362 -4.33 2.05 -10.01
C TRP A 362 -4.13 1.21 -11.26
N PHE A 363 -3.65 -0.01 -11.11
CA PHE A 363 -3.34 -0.86 -12.25
C PHE A 363 -4.04 -2.20 -12.09
N LEU A 364 -4.97 -2.47 -13.01
CA LEU A 364 -5.54 -3.80 -13.16
C LEU A 364 -4.47 -4.71 -13.77
N THR A 365 -3.93 -5.61 -12.96
CA THR A 365 -2.85 -6.51 -13.33
C THR A 365 -3.29 -7.97 -13.24
N PRO A 366 -2.64 -8.89 -13.97
CA PRO A 366 -2.76 -10.31 -13.67
C PRO A 366 -2.36 -10.61 -12.22
N LEU A 367 -2.66 -11.82 -11.76
CA LEU A 367 -2.18 -12.26 -10.45
C LEU A 367 -0.65 -12.37 -10.46
N PRO A 368 0.04 -11.94 -9.39
CA PRO A 368 1.48 -12.10 -9.29
C PRO A 368 1.91 -13.58 -9.33
N LEU A 369 1.06 -14.43 -8.75
CA LEU A 369 1.28 -15.84 -8.50
C LEU A 369 0.11 -16.64 -9.09
N ASN A 370 0.39 -17.46 -10.09
CA ASN A 370 -0.60 -18.33 -10.70
C ASN A 370 -0.50 -19.74 -10.11
N ALA A 371 -1.64 -20.42 -9.94
CA ALA A 371 -1.64 -21.83 -9.60
C ALA A 371 -0.92 -22.62 -10.70
N GLN A 372 0.06 -23.46 -10.33
CA GLN A 372 0.68 -24.36 -11.30
C GLN A 372 -0.40 -25.30 -11.85
N THR A 373 -0.63 -25.25 -13.16
CA THR A 373 -1.38 -26.32 -13.82
C THR A 373 -0.48 -27.55 -13.80
N PRO A 374 -0.91 -28.70 -13.25
CA PRO A 374 -0.12 -29.93 -13.31
C PRO A 374 0.22 -30.19 -14.77
N GLN A 375 1.50 -30.28 -15.11
CA GLN A 375 1.89 -30.66 -16.47
C GLN A 375 1.36 -32.06 -16.73
N THR A 376 0.26 -32.16 -17.47
CA THR A 376 -0.24 -33.43 -17.99
C THR A 376 0.84 -33.96 -18.92
N GLY A 377 1.61 -34.93 -18.44
CA GLY A 377 2.74 -35.50 -19.16
C GLY A 377 2.31 -35.93 -20.56
N ARG A 378 2.87 -35.27 -21.58
CA ARG A 378 3.04 -35.91 -22.88
C ARG A 378 4.12 -36.96 -22.69
N GLN A 379 3.70 -38.22 -22.60
CA GLN A 379 4.54 -39.36 -22.92
C GLN A 379 4.60 -39.54 -24.43
#